data_AF-A0A966PTL5-F1
#
_entry.id   AF-A0A966PTL5-F1
#
_cell.length_a   1.000
_cell.length_b   1.000
_cell.length_c   1.000
_cell.angle_alpha   90.00
_cell.angle_beta   90.00
_cell.angle_gamma   90.00
#
_symmetry.space_group_name_H-M   'P 1'
#
loop_
_entity.id
_entity.type
_entity.pdbx_description
1 polymer ?
#
loop_
_entity_poly.entity_id
_entity_poly.type
_entity_poly.pdbx_seq_one_letter_code
_entity_poly.pdbx_strand_id
1 'polypeptide(L)'
;MPLTQRPDRNLALELVRVTESAALAASKWVGRGDKNAADGAAVDAMRNLLDTVNMDGIVVIGEGEKDEAPMLFNGERVGNGSKPLTDVAVDPIDGTTLTSLGRNNALSVLAVAERGTMYNPGPCVYMEKIAVSREAANAIDINVSPTKNLKEIAKATKKSLNDLVVVILERPRHDELIAEVRNCGCRIHLISDGDIAGAIAAASPNVGVDVLMGIGGTPEGVTAAAALKSLGGQILGKLWVKNDAEAKIAKDAGYDLSK
;
A
#
# COMPACT_ATOMS: atom_id res chain seq x y z
N MET A 1 20.35 -25.75 30.68
CA MET A 1 19.38 -24.66 30.44
C MET A 1 18.01 -25.17 30.84
N PRO A 2 17.23 -24.47 31.68
CA PRO A 2 15.88 -24.90 31.97
C PRO A 2 15.01 -24.76 30.72
N LEU A 3 14.34 -25.85 30.35
CA LEU A 3 13.41 -26.02 29.22
C LEU A 3 12.06 -25.28 29.44
N THR A 4 12.08 -24.07 29.99
CA THR A 4 10.85 -23.34 30.38
C THR A 4 10.36 -22.32 29.36
N GLN A 5 11.11 -22.04 28.29
CA GLN A 5 10.58 -21.29 27.15
C GLN A 5 10.01 -22.26 26.12
N ARG A 6 8.67 -22.38 26.12
CA ARG A 6 7.95 -22.96 24.98
C ARG A 6 8.21 -22.06 23.76
N PRO A 7 8.35 -22.62 22.54
CA PRO A 7 8.43 -21.81 21.32
C PRO A 7 7.23 -20.86 21.28
N ASP A 8 7.51 -19.56 21.19
CA ASP A 8 6.47 -18.54 21.05
C ASP A 8 5.91 -18.57 19.62
N ARG A 9 4.61 -18.32 19.47
CA ARG A 9 4.00 -18.19 18.15
C ARG A 9 4.50 -16.90 17.53
N ASN A 10 5.35 -17.02 16.51
CA ASN A 10 5.83 -15.86 15.79
C ASN A 10 4.68 -15.23 15.02
N LEU A 11 4.23 -14.05 15.45
CA LEU A 11 3.14 -13.30 14.83
C LEU A 11 3.35 -13.14 13.32
N ALA A 12 4.57 -12.86 12.85
CA ALA A 12 4.84 -12.72 11.42
C ALA A 12 4.56 -14.02 10.63
N LEU A 13 4.84 -15.19 11.23
CA LEU A 13 4.55 -16.49 10.61
C LEU A 13 3.05 -16.86 10.67
N GLU A 14 2.28 -16.26 11.57
CA GLU A 14 0.82 -16.39 11.55
C GLU A 14 0.22 -15.47 10.48
N LEU A 15 0.71 -14.23 10.37
CA LEU A 15 0.22 -13.23 9.43
C LEU A 15 0.51 -13.58 7.97
N VAL A 16 1.63 -14.25 7.66
CA VAL A 16 1.86 -14.74 6.27
C VAL A 16 0.78 -15.72 5.82
N ARG A 17 0.26 -16.55 6.74
CA ARG A 17 -0.81 -17.51 6.42
C ARG A 17 -2.12 -16.79 6.11
N VAL A 18 -2.36 -15.63 6.71
CA VAL A 18 -3.54 -14.78 6.46
C VAL A 18 -3.58 -14.35 4.99
N THR A 19 -2.49 -13.81 4.47
CA THR A 19 -2.42 -13.40 3.06
C THR A 19 -2.37 -14.60 2.10
N GLU A 20 -1.75 -15.72 2.49
CA GLU A 20 -1.82 -16.98 1.71
C GLU A 20 -3.27 -17.47 1.56
N SER A 21 -4.04 -17.47 2.66
CA SER A 21 -5.45 -17.89 2.66
C SER A 21 -6.30 -17.03 1.74
N ALA A 22 -6.15 -15.70 1.85
CA ALA A 22 -6.84 -14.73 0.99
C ALA A 22 -6.48 -14.91 -0.49
N ALA A 23 -5.18 -15.01 -0.79
CA ALA A 23 -4.70 -15.22 -2.17
C ALA A 23 -5.19 -16.54 -2.77
N LEU A 24 -5.20 -17.64 -1.99
CA LEU A 24 -5.73 -18.93 -2.43
C LEU A 24 -7.25 -18.91 -2.66
N ALA A 25 -7.99 -18.12 -1.88
CA ALA A 25 -9.42 -17.94 -2.10
C ALA A 25 -9.70 -17.11 -3.37
N ALA A 26 -8.99 -15.99 -3.54
CA ALA A 26 -9.04 -15.13 -4.71
C ALA A 26 -8.63 -15.84 -6.00
N SER A 27 -7.65 -16.77 -5.94
CA SER A 27 -7.09 -17.43 -7.12
C SER A 27 -8.13 -18.20 -7.95
N LYS A 28 -9.20 -18.68 -7.29
CA LYS A 28 -10.33 -19.36 -7.93
C LYS A 28 -11.16 -18.46 -8.85
N TRP A 29 -10.98 -17.15 -8.75
CA TRP A 29 -11.67 -16.11 -9.49
C TRP A 29 -10.81 -15.41 -10.55
N VAL A 30 -9.54 -15.80 -10.66
CA VAL A 30 -8.61 -15.24 -11.64
C VAL A 30 -9.15 -15.43 -13.06
N GLY A 31 -9.30 -14.33 -13.80
CA GLY A 31 -9.78 -14.34 -15.19
C GLY A 31 -11.28 -14.61 -15.36
N ARG A 32 -12.09 -14.61 -14.29
CA ARG A 32 -13.53 -14.90 -14.36
C ARG A 32 -14.43 -13.68 -14.63
N GLY A 33 -13.85 -12.48 -14.72
CA GLY A 33 -14.60 -11.25 -14.97
C GLY A 33 -15.48 -10.77 -13.81
N ASP A 34 -15.37 -11.39 -12.63
CA ASP A 34 -16.14 -11.03 -11.43
C ASP A 34 -15.21 -10.56 -10.31
N LYS A 35 -14.98 -9.25 -10.28
CA LYS A 35 -14.09 -8.63 -9.29
C LYS A 35 -14.68 -8.67 -7.88
N ASN A 36 -16.00 -8.53 -7.74
CA ASN A 36 -16.66 -8.44 -6.44
C ASN A 36 -16.68 -9.81 -5.75
N ALA A 37 -16.91 -10.88 -6.52
CA ALA A 37 -16.84 -12.24 -5.98
C ALA A 37 -15.41 -12.67 -5.62
N ALA A 38 -14.41 -12.23 -6.41
CA ALA A 38 -13.01 -12.43 -6.07
C ALA A 38 -12.68 -11.78 -4.72
N ASP A 39 -13.08 -10.53 -4.56
CA ASP A 39 -12.82 -9.70 -3.38
C ASP A 39 -13.50 -10.26 -2.13
N GLY A 40 -14.81 -10.55 -2.22
CA GLY A 40 -15.55 -11.16 -1.11
C GLY A 40 -14.95 -12.50 -0.66
N ALA A 41 -14.48 -13.33 -1.60
CA ALA A 41 -13.82 -14.59 -1.25
C ALA A 41 -12.48 -14.37 -0.50
N ALA A 42 -11.73 -13.33 -0.86
CA ALA A 42 -10.48 -12.97 -0.20
C ALA A 42 -10.75 -12.37 1.20
N VAL A 43 -11.71 -11.46 1.32
CA VAL A 43 -12.18 -10.86 2.59
C VAL A 43 -12.57 -11.96 3.57
N ASP A 44 -13.44 -12.89 3.15
CA ASP A 44 -13.90 -14.00 3.99
C ASP A 44 -12.72 -14.84 4.50
N ALA A 45 -11.82 -15.23 3.60
CA ALA A 45 -10.70 -16.09 3.92
C ALA A 45 -9.66 -15.39 4.82
N MET A 46 -9.42 -14.11 4.59
CA MET A 46 -8.55 -13.26 5.41
C MET A 46 -9.12 -13.10 6.81
N ARG A 47 -10.39 -12.68 6.90
CA ARG A 47 -11.08 -12.41 8.16
C ARG A 47 -11.14 -13.64 9.06
N ASN A 48 -11.52 -14.79 8.51
CA ASN A 48 -11.63 -16.03 9.27
C ASN A 48 -10.26 -16.48 9.84
N LEU A 49 -9.19 -16.30 9.07
CA LEU A 49 -7.86 -16.70 9.55
C LEU A 49 -7.30 -15.70 10.56
N LEU A 50 -7.60 -14.41 10.42
CA LEU A 50 -7.26 -13.37 11.39
C LEU A 50 -7.81 -13.65 12.79
N ASP A 51 -9.02 -14.21 12.94
CA ASP A 51 -9.58 -14.59 14.25
C ASP A 51 -8.70 -15.57 15.04
N THR A 52 -7.87 -16.34 14.34
CA THR A 52 -7.01 -17.36 14.96
C THR A 52 -5.66 -16.83 15.41
N VAL A 53 -5.31 -15.60 15.02
CA VAL A 53 -4.00 -14.98 15.28
C VAL A 53 -3.94 -14.50 16.73
N ASN A 54 -2.80 -14.73 17.38
CA ASN A 54 -2.54 -14.25 18.73
C ASN A 54 -2.25 -12.74 18.77
N MET A 55 -3.30 -11.92 18.66
CA MET A 55 -3.25 -10.46 18.79
C MET A 55 -4.62 -9.86 19.18
N ASP A 56 -4.60 -8.62 19.68
CA ASP A 56 -5.75 -7.73 19.82
C ASP A 56 -5.53 -6.65 18.77
N GLY A 57 -6.03 -6.91 17.56
CA GLY A 57 -5.92 -6.00 16.43
C GLY A 57 -7.15 -5.13 16.29
N ILE A 58 -6.94 -3.90 15.84
CA ILE A 58 -7.99 -3.02 15.33
C ILE A 58 -7.70 -2.74 13.86
N VAL A 59 -8.67 -2.96 12.99
CA VAL A 59 -8.59 -2.59 11.58
C VAL A 59 -8.62 -1.07 11.48
N VAL A 60 -7.50 -0.45 11.10
CA VAL A 60 -7.40 1.00 10.84
C VAL A 60 -7.65 1.30 9.37
N ILE A 61 -7.28 0.37 8.50
CA ILE A 61 -7.53 0.40 7.06
C ILE A 61 -8.09 -0.97 6.67
N GLY A 62 -9.28 -0.98 6.07
CA GLY A 62 -9.84 -2.18 5.46
C GLY A 62 -10.82 -1.85 4.34
N GLU A 63 -11.87 -2.66 4.20
CA GLU A 63 -12.79 -2.63 3.06
C GLU A 63 -13.66 -1.36 2.99
N GLY A 64 -13.76 -0.63 4.09
CA GLY A 64 -14.51 0.62 4.18
C GLY A 64 -15.10 0.86 5.56
N GLU A 65 -16.08 1.75 5.62
CA GLU A 65 -16.83 2.03 6.84
C GLU A 65 -17.81 0.90 7.17
N LYS A 66 -18.17 0.75 8.45
CA LYS A 66 -19.00 -0.36 8.95
C LYS A 66 -20.34 -0.54 8.23
N ASP A 67 -20.94 0.56 7.76
CA ASP A 67 -22.23 0.53 7.07
C ASP A 67 -22.10 0.07 5.59
N GLU A 68 -20.89 0.12 5.04
CA GLU A 68 -20.58 -0.21 3.64
C GLU A 68 -19.86 -1.56 3.51
N ALA A 69 -19.13 -1.97 4.54
CA ALA A 69 -18.35 -3.21 4.59
C ALA A 69 -18.81 -4.13 5.74
N PRO A 70 -19.34 -5.34 5.45
CA PRO A 70 -19.83 -6.25 6.48
C PRO A 70 -18.69 -6.90 7.31
N MET A 71 -17.49 -6.95 6.76
CA MET A 71 -16.27 -7.51 7.39
C MET A 71 -15.07 -6.65 7.01
N LEU A 72 -14.04 -6.70 7.85
CA LEU A 72 -12.82 -5.92 7.74
C LEU A 72 -13.08 -4.41 7.60
N PHE A 73 -14.11 -3.91 8.29
CA PHE A 73 -14.43 -2.49 8.30
C PHE A 73 -13.52 -1.71 9.27
N ASN A 74 -13.38 -0.40 9.03
CA ASN A 74 -12.61 0.49 9.89
C ASN A 74 -13.14 0.46 11.34
N GLY A 75 -12.28 0.09 12.28
CA GLY A 75 -12.60 -0.09 13.70
C GLY A 75 -12.98 -1.51 14.10
N GLU A 76 -13.05 -2.47 13.17
CA GLU A 76 -13.30 -3.87 13.52
C GLU A 76 -12.16 -4.43 14.39
N ARG A 77 -12.52 -5.23 15.41
CA ARG A 77 -11.56 -5.99 16.21
C ARG A 77 -11.26 -7.33 15.56
N VAL A 78 -9.98 -7.66 15.40
CA VAL A 78 -9.48 -8.89 14.79
C VAL A 78 -8.40 -9.54 15.66
N GLY A 79 -8.15 -10.83 15.45
CA GLY A 79 -7.33 -11.63 16.37
C GLY A 79 -8.13 -12.18 17.54
N ASN A 80 -7.53 -13.09 18.30
CA ASN A 80 -8.20 -13.75 19.42
C ASN A 80 -8.23 -12.92 20.72
N GLY A 81 -7.80 -11.65 20.67
CA GLY A 81 -7.80 -10.71 21.79
C GLY A 81 -6.62 -10.87 22.76
N SER A 82 -5.65 -11.74 22.46
CA SER A 82 -4.41 -11.81 23.24
C SER A 82 -3.47 -10.65 22.91
N LYS A 83 -2.50 -10.35 23.78
CA LYS A 83 -1.45 -9.36 23.44
C LYS A 83 -0.60 -9.89 22.27
N PRO A 84 0.00 -9.00 21.44
CA PRO A 84 0.07 -7.54 21.58
C PRO A 84 -1.18 -6.77 21.12
N LEU A 85 -1.29 -5.51 21.54
CA LEU A 85 -2.27 -4.55 21.00
C LEU A 85 -1.72 -3.97 19.69
N THR A 86 -2.46 -4.13 18.61
CA THR A 86 -1.99 -3.75 17.26
C THR A 86 -3.00 -2.91 16.49
N ASP A 87 -2.48 -2.13 15.54
CA ASP A 87 -3.22 -1.58 14.40
C ASP A 87 -3.01 -2.51 13.20
N VAL A 88 -4.06 -2.70 12.40
CA VAL A 88 -4.05 -3.58 11.23
C VAL A 88 -4.52 -2.81 10.00
N ALA A 89 -3.76 -2.88 8.93
CA ALA A 89 -4.22 -2.53 7.59
C ALA A 89 -4.36 -3.81 6.78
N VAL A 90 -5.47 -3.96 6.09
CA VAL A 90 -5.74 -5.08 5.20
C VAL A 90 -6.09 -4.57 3.80
N ASP A 91 -5.60 -5.30 2.81
CA ASP A 91 -6.03 -5.18 1.43
C ASP A 91 -6.10 -6.62 0.88
N PRO A 92 -7.26 -7.29 1.03
CA PRO A 92 -7.43 -8.68 0.63
C PRO A 92 -7.03 -8.93 -0.82
N ILE A 93 -7.30 -7.98 -1.72
CA ILE A 93 -6.83 -7.97 -3.11
C ILE A 93 -6.48 -6.54 -3.57
N ASP A 94 -5.19 -6.20 -3.53
CA ASP A 94 -4.67 -5.05 -4.27
C ASP A 94 -4.73 -5.38 -5.77
N GLY A 95 -5.73 -4.82 -6.44
CA GLY A 95 -6.02 -5.09 -7.85
C GLY A 95 -7.11 -6.14 -8.09
N THR A 96 -8.30 -5.95 -7.53
CA THR A 96 -9.50 -6.76 -7.87
C THR A 96 -9.80 -6.80 -9.38
N THR A 97 -9.59 -5.67 -10.08
CA THR A 97 -9.66 -5.61 -11.56
C THR A 97 -8.59 -6.50 -12.21
N LEU A 98 -7.35 -6.49 -11.70
CA LEU A 98 -6.28 -7.33 -12.21
C LEU A 98 -6.64 -8.82 -12.05
N THR A 99 -7.12 -9.20 -10.86
CA THR A 99 -7.57 -10.56 -10.57
C THR A 99 -8.68 -11.00 -11.52
N SER A 100 -9.78 -10.24 -11.59
CA SER A 100 -10.94 -10.61 -12.44
C SER A 100 -10.59 -10.72 -13.92
N LEU A 101 -9.61 -9.94 -14.41
CA LEU A 101 -9.16 -9.98 -15.80
C LEU A 101 -7.97 -10.93 -16.04
N GLY A 102 -7.48 -11.62 -15.01
CA GLY A 102 -6.35 -12.55 -15.13
C GLY A 102 -5.03 -11.86 -15.47
N ARG A 103 -4.85 -10.62 -15.00
CA ARG A 103 -3.64 -9.82 -15.20
C ARG A 103 -2.64 -10.03 -14.06
N ASN A 104 -1.38 -9.72 -14.36
CA ASN A 104 -0.29 -9.80 -13.39
C ASN A 104 -0.42 -8.72 -12.30
N ASN A 105 0.35 -8.90 -11.22
CA ASN A 105 0.56 -7.95 -10.12
C ASN A 105 -0.64 -7.71 -9.19
N ALA A 106 -1.69 -8.54 -9.26
CA ALA A 106 -2.64 -8.65 -8.16
C ALA A 106 -1.99 -9.36 -6.97
N LEU A 107 -2.23 -8.86 -5.75
CA LEU A 107 -1.63 -9.43 -4.54
C LEU A 107 -2.55 -9.25 -3.33
N SER A 108 -2.35 -10.05 -2.29
CA SER A 108 -3.03 -9.91 -1.00
C SER A 108 -2.07 -9.31 0.03
N VAL A 109 -2.50 -8.24 0.70
CA VAL A 109 -1.66 -7.47 1.64
C VAL A 109 -2.27 -7.45 3.02
N LEU A 110 -1.37 -7.48 4.00
CA LEU A 110 -1.67 -7.12 5.36
C LEU A 110 -0.44 -6.45 5.97
N ALA A 111 -0.68 -5.38 6.74
CA ALA A 111 0.33 -4.72 7.56
C ALA A 111 -0.15 -4.61 9.00
N VAL A 112 0.77 -4.80 9.93
CA VAL A 112 0.49 -4.72 11.38
C VAL A 112 1.54 -3.83 12.02
N ALA A 113 1.07 -2.93 12.89
CA ALA A 113 1.91 -2.03 13.66
C ALA A 113 1.46 -1.98 15.12
N GLU A 114 2.27 -1.36 15.98
CA GLU A 114 1.85 -1.06 17.35
C GLU A 114 0.60 -0.18 17.35
N ARG A 115 -0.30 -0.39 18.31
CA ARG A 115 -1.55 0.36 18.44
C ARG A 115 -1.31 1.88 18.41
N GLY A 116 -2.08 2.59 17.57
CA GLY A 116 -2.05 4.05 17.43
C GLY A 116 -0.88 4.60 16.61
N THR A 117 -0.09 3.74 15.95
CA THR A 117 1.07 4.17 15.14
C THR A 117 0.79 4.18 13.65
N MET A 118 -0.30 3.55 13.21
CA MET A 118 -0.71 3.56 11.81
C MET A 118 -1.49 4.84 11.49
N TYR A 119 -1.16 5.48 10.37
CA TYR A 119 -1.86 6.68 9.94
C TYR A 119 -3.30 6.33 9.53
N ASN A 120 -4.28 7.00 10.13
CA ASN A 120 -5.68 6.88 9.72
C ASN A 120 -5.94 7.90 8.60
N PRO A 121 -6.34 7.45 7.38
CA PRO A 121 -6.59 8.35 6.26
C PRO A 121 -7.86 9.20 6.41
N GLY A 122 -8.78 8.84 7.31
CA GLY A 122 -10.05 9.52 7.52
C GLY A 122 -10.82 9.72 6.20
N PRO A 123 -11.30 10.94 5.89
CA PRO A 123 -12.08 11.20 4.69
C PRO A 123 -11.23 11.32 3.41
N CYS A 124 -9.90 11.28 3.50
CA CYS A 124 -9.01 11.56 2.38
C CYS A 124 -8.75 10.30 1.56
N VAL A 125 -9.45 10.17 0.43
CA VAL A 125 -9.41 8.98 -0.43
C VAL A 125 -8.10 8.86 -1.22
N TYR A 126 -7.49 9.98 -1.62
CA TYR A 126 -6.29 9.98 -2.46
C TYR A 126 -5.11 10.71 -1.81
N MET A 127 -3.90 10.27 -2.16
CA MET A 127 -2.66 10.94 -1.82
C MET A 127 -1.67 10.88 -2.99
N GLU A 128 -0.90 11.94 -3.16
CA GLU A 128 0.32 11.92 -3.95
C GLU A 128 1.38 11.10 -3.21
N LYS A 129 2.13 10.28 -3.94
CA LYS A 129 3.13 9.34 -3.42
C LYS A 129 4.43 9.48 -4.20
N ILE A 130 5.54 9.42 -3.50
CA ILE A 130 6.85 9.12 -4.06
C ILE A 130 7.55 8.07 -3.19
N ALA A 131 7.90 6.93 -3.79
CA ALA A 131 8.47 5.80 -3.06
C ALA A 131 9.77 5.30 -3.72
N VAL A 132 10.81 5.07 -2.92
CA VAL A 132 12.16 4.73 -3.38
C VAL A 132 12.86 3.73 -2.46
N SER A 133 13.94 3.15 -2.98
CA SER A 133 14.84 2.26 -2.23
C SER A 133 15.64 2.98 -1.14
N ARG A 134 16.32 2.19 -0.32
CA ARG A 134 17.18 2.67 0.78
C ARG A 134 18.25 3.67 0.30
N GLU A 135 18.85 3.39 -0.86
CA GLU A 135 19.93 4.20 -1.42
C GLU A 135 19.49 5.62 -1.76
N ALA A 136 18.21 5.81 -2.10
CA ALA A 136 17.61 7.08 -2.47
C ALA A 136 16.70 7.67 -1.38
N ALA A 137 16.61 7.06 -0.19
CA ALA A 137 15.68 7.46 0.87
C ALA A 137 15.79 8.94 1.27
N ASN A 138 17.00 9.50 1.26
CA ASN A 138 17.27 10.90 1.61
C ASN A 138 17.33 11.84 0.38
N ALA A 139 16.98 11.34 -0.81
CA ALA A 139 17.11 12.07 -2.08
C ALA A 139 15.76 12.57 -2.62
N ILE A 140 14.66 12.38 -1.88
CA ILE A 140 13.31 12.71 -2.32
C ILE A 140 12.66 13.80 -1.46
N ASP A 141 11.87 14.65 -2.12
CA ASP A 141 11.02 15.67 -1.50
C ASP A 141 9.72 15.77 -2.32
N ILE A 142 8.58 15.53 -1.67
CA ILE A 142 7.27 15.54 -2.36
C ILE A 142 6.83 16.95 -2.79
N ASN A 143 7.48 18.01 -2.30
CA ASN A 143 7.13 19.39 -2.63
C ASN A 143 7.92 19.97 -3.81
N VAL A 144 8.81 19.18 -4.43
CA VAL A 144 9.56 19.60 -5.62
C VAL A 144 9.09 18.84 -6.86
N SER A 145 9.44 19.37 -8.05
CA SER A 145 8.99 18.75 -9.29
C SER A 145 9.53 17.31 -9.47
N PRO A 146 8.79 16.43 -10.17
CA PRO A 146 9.25 15.10 -10.55
C PRO A 146 10.65 15.11 -11.17
N THR A 147 10.93 16.03 -12.10
CA THR A 147 12.26 16.18 -12.73
C THR A 147 13.38 16.40 -11.71
N LYS A 148 13.14 17.21 -10.66
CA LYS A 148 14.15 17.47 -9.63
C LYS A 148 14.39 16.22 -8.78
N ASN A 149 13.31 15.56 -8.35
CA ASN A 149 13.41 14.29 -7.63
C ASN A 149 14.19 13.25 -8.43
N LEU A 150 13.87 13.05 -9.72
CA LEU A 150 14.55 12.07 -10.58
C LEU A 150 16.05 12.33 -10.71
N LYS A 151 16.47 13.59 -10.79
CA LYS A 151 17.90 13.96 -10.82
C LYS A 151 18.63 13.61 -9.52
N GLU A 152 18.01 13.88 -8.37
CA GLU A 152 18.61 13.53 -7.07
C GLU A 152 18.62 12.02 -6.83
N ILE A 153 17.55 11.31 -7.22
CA ILE A 153 17.49 9.84 -7.19
C ILE A 153 18.59 9.23 -8.07
N ALA A 154 18.74 9.72 -9.31
CA ALA A 154 19.79 9.26 -10.23
C ALA A 154 21.19 9.43 -9.61
N LYS A 155 21.45 10.59 -9.00
CA LYS A 155 22.71 10.88 -8.30
C LYS A 155 22.93 9.95 -7.10
N ALA A 156 21.92 9.75 -6.26
CA ALA A 156 22.00 8.90 -5.07
C ALA A 156 22.25 7.42 -5.43
N THR A 157 21.58 6.94 -6.47
CA THR A 157 21.69 5.55 -6.96
C THR A 157 22.85 5.34 -7.92
N LYS A 158 23.57 6.40 -8.31
CA LYS A 158 24.67 6.38 -9.30
C LYS A 158 24.23 5.83 -10.67
N LYS A 159 23.01 6.14 -11.08
CA LYS A 159 22.43 5.78 -12.37
C LYS A 159 22.33 7.01 -13.27
N SER A 160 22.25 6.81 -14.58
CA SER A 160 21.82 7.88 -15.48
C SER A 160 20.30 8.02 -15.44
N LEU A 161 19.77 9.19 -15.81
CA LEU A 161 18.31 9.39 -15.91
C LEU A 161 17.67 8.37 -16.86
N ASN A 162 18.34 8.02 -17.96
CA ASN A 162 17.82 7.07 -18.95
C ASN A 162 17.75 5.63 -18.43
N ASP A 163 18.50 5.32 -17.37
CA ASP A 163 18.46 4.01 -16.73
C ASP A 163 17.36 3.91 -15.67
N LEU A 164 16.85 5.04 -15.16
CA LEU A 164 15.79 5.05 -14.16
C LEU A 164 14.45 4.59 -14.75
N VAL A 165 13.75 3.75 -14.00
CA VAL A 165 12.38 3.29 -14.29
C VAL A 165 11.42 3.81 -13.23
N VAL A 166 10.46 4.61 -13.68
CA VAL A 166 9.38 5.17 -12.84
C VAL A 166 8.11 4.35 -13.03
N VAL A 167 7.56 3.80 -11.95
CA VAL A 167 6.21 3.21 -11.95
C VAL A 167 5.18 4.30 -11.71
N ILE A 168 4.14 4.32 -12.53
CA ILE A 168 3.05 5.32 -12.46
C ILE A 168 1.73 4.62 -12.81
N LEU A 169 0.67 4.90 -12.05
CA LEU A 169 -0.69 4.47 -12.41
C LEU A 169 -1.13 5.16 -13.72
N GLU A 170 -1.60 4.39 -14.70
CA GLU A 170 -2.12 4.92 -15.96
C GLU A 170 -3.52 5.51 -15.73
N ARG A 171 -3.56 6.83 -15.49
CA ARG A 171 -4.78 7.59 -15.22
C ARG A 171 -4.66 8.97 -15.87
N PRO A 172 -5.77 9.59 -16.34
CA PRO A 172 -5.73 10.93 -16.93
C PRO A 172 -5.11 11.99 -16.01
N ARG A 173 -5.28 11.85 -14.69
CA ARG A 173 -4.66 12.74 -13.69
C ARG A 173 -3.12 12.71 -13.67
N HIS A 174 -2.49 11.77 -14.37
CA HIS A 174 -1.03 11.63 -14.44
C HIS A 174 -0.46 11.99 -15.81
N ASP A 175 -1.26 12.49 -16.76
CA ASP A 175 -0.77 12.80 -18.11
C ASP A 175 0.40 13.81 -18.09
N GLU A 176 0.33 14.82 -17.23
CA GLU A 176 1.41 15.81 -17.05
C GLU A 176 2.66 15.18 -16.41
N LEU A 177 2.49 14.38 -15.36
CA LEU A 177 3.57 13.65 -14.71
C LEU A 177 4.28 12.71 -15.70
N ILE A 178 3.51 11.95 -16.49
CA ILE A 178 4.03 11.03 -17.50
C ILE A 178 4.82 11.80 -18.57
N ALA A 179 4.30 12.93 -19.04
CA ALA A 179 5.00 13.77 -20.00
C ALA A 179 6.31 14.33 -19.42
N GLU A 180 6.30 14.82 -18.19
CA GLU A 180 7.49 15.34 -17.51
C GLU A 180 8.57 14.26 -17.35
N VAL A 181 8.20 13.06 -16.89
CA VAL A 181 9.13 11.94 -16.70
C VAL A 181 9.75 11.51 -18.04
N ARG A 182 8.95 11.46 -19.13
CA ARG A 182 9.45 11.17 -20.49
C ARG A 182 10.41 12.26 -20.98
N ASN A 183 10.08 13.53 -20.77
CA ASN A 183 10.93 14.66 -21.16
C ASN A 183 12.24 14.70 -20.36
N CYS A 184 12.26 14.16 -19.14
CA CYS A 184 13.46 13.99 -18.33
C CYS A 184 14.40 12.88 -18.86
N GLY A 185 13.91 12.03 -19.77
CA GLY A 185 14.65 10.90 -20.36
C GLY A 185 14.49 9.58 -19.61
N CYS A 186 13.72 9.56 -18.51
CA CYS A 186 13.48 8.35 -17.73
C CYS A 186 12.53 7.38 -18.44
N ARG A 187 12.63 6.10 -18.11
CA ARG A 187 11.68 5.07 -18.56
C ARG A 187 10.47 5.02 -17.64
N ILE A 188 9.31 4.65 -18.17
CA ILE A 188 8.07 4.52 -17.38
C ILE A 188 7.54 3.10 -17.49
N HIS A 189 7.21 2.51 -16.35
CA HIS A 189 6.38 1.32 -16.26
C HIS A 189 4.96 1.73 -15.85
N LEU A 190 4.07 1.85 -16.84
CA LEU A 190 2.66 2.15 -16.59
C LEU A 190 1.95 0.91 -16.05
N ILE A 191 1.22 1.08 -14.95
CA ILE A 191 0.40 0.04 -14.33
C ILE A 191 -1.07 0.47 -14.32
N SER A 192 -2.00 -0.45 -14.58
CA SER A 192 -3.42 -0.10 -14.53
C SER A 192 -3.92 0.01 -13.09
N ASP A 193 -3.45 -0.81 -12.18
CA ASP A 193 -3.85 -0.86 -10.77
C ASP A 193 -2.65 -1.42 -9.97
N GLY A 194 -2.71 -1.43 -8.64
CA GLY A 194 -1.68 -2.10 -7.83
C GLY A 194 -0.49 -1.22 -7.47
N ASP A 195 -0.72 -0.05 -6.84
CA ASP A 195 0.39 0.83 -6.47
C ASP A 195 1.13 0.43 -5.19
N ILE A 196 0.59 -0.50 -4.38
CA ILE A 196 1.34 -1.14 -3.28
C ILE A 196 2.44 -2.01 -3.89
N ALA A 197 2.10 -2.84 -4.88
CA ALA A 197 3.07 -3.63 -5.65
C ALA A 197 4.18 -2.74 -6.25
N GLY A 198 3.76 -1.61 -6.85
CA GLY A 198 4.67 -0.62 -7.44
C GLY A 198 5.63 0.00 -6.42
N ALA A 199 5.14 0.36 -5.23
CA ALA A 199 5.96 0.91 -4.15
C ALA A 199 6.99 -0.10 -3.64
N ILE A 200 6.55 -1.35 -3.39
CA ILE A 200 7.43 -2.43 -2.93
C ILE A 200 8.50 -2.72 -3.98
N ALA A 201 8.13 -2.75 -5.26
CA ALA A 201 9.08 -2.95 -6.36
C ALA A 201 10.15 -1.84 -6.41
N ALA A 202 9.75 -0.57 -6.24
CA ALA A 202 10.68 0.57 -6.20
C ALA A 202 11.65 0.51 -5.01
N ALA A 203 11.23 -0.10 -3.90
CA ALA A 203 12.08 -0.28 -2.73
C ALA A 203 12.92 -1.56 -2.74
N SER A 204 12.68 -2.46 -3.70
CA SER A 204 13.29 -3.79 -3.75
C SER A 204 14.51 -3.83 -4.68
N PRO A 205 15.63 -4.43 -4.25
CA PRO A 205 16.81 -4.55 -5.08
C PRO A 205 16.56 -5.49 -6.27
N ASN A 206 17.12 -5.17 -7.43
CA ASN A 206 17.12 -6.02 -8.63
C ASN A 206 15.73 -6.34 -9.24
N VAL A 207 14.68 -5.56 -8.92
CA VAL A 207 13.33 -5.74 -9.50
C VAL A 207 13.14 -4.95 -10.81
N GLY A 208 14.04 -3.99 -11.11
CA GLY A 208 14.00 -3.20 -12.34
C GLY A 208 13.07 -1.98 -12.29
N VAL A 209 12.66 -1.57 -11.09
CA VAL A 209 11.95 -0.32 -10.80
C VAL A 209 12.79 0.49 -9.83
N ASP A 210 12.86 1.81 -10.03
CA ASP A 210 13.66 2.71 -9.19
C ASP A 210 12.81 3.62 -8.31
N VAL A 211 11.62 3.97 -8.77
CA VAL A 211 10.75 4.92 -8.08
C VAL A 211 9.28 4.69 -8.46
N LEU A 212 8.38 4.80 -7.49
CA LEU A 212 6.95 5.00 -7.71
C LEU A 212 6.66 6.50 -7.61
N MET A 213 5.90 7.08 -8.54
CA MET A 213 5.40 8.46 -8.47
C MET A 213 3.92 8.54 -8.87
N GLY A 214 3.20 9.46 -8.23
CA GLY A 214 1.86 9.89 -8.64
C GLY A 214 0.81 9.77 -7.54
N ILE A 215 -0.44 10.01 -7.92
CA ILE A 215 -1.61 10.03 -7.04
C ILE A 215 -2.34 8.67 -7.07
N GLY A 216 -2.44 8.06 -5.90
CA GLY A 216 -3.14 6.80 -5.66
C GLY A 216 -3.95 6.83 -4.37
N GLY A 217 -4.54 5.70 -3.97
CA GLY A 217 -5.38 5.66 -2.78
C GLY A 217 -4.56 5.89 -1.49
N THR A 218 -5.08 6.69 -0.57
CA THR A 218 -4.40 6.95 0.71
C THR A 218 -4.22 5.68 1.55
N PRO A 219 -5.24 4.80 1.71
CA PRO A 219 -5.08 3.56 2.47
C PRO A 219 -3.92 2.69 1.96
N GLU A 220 -3.82 2.50 0.64
CA GLU A 220 -2.76 1.76 -0.01
C GLU A 220 -1.39 2.41 0.21
N GLY A 221 -1.33 3.74 0.28
CA GLY A 221 -0.11 4.47 0.62
C GLY A 221 0.39 4.21 2.03
N VAL A 222 -0.52 4.08 3.01
CA VAL A 222 -0.17 3.73 4.40
C VAL A 222 0.33 2.29 4.49
N THR A 223 -0.34 1.36 3.79
CA THR A 223 0.08 -0.04 3.71
C THR A 223 1.46 -0.17 3.05
N ALA A 224 1.69 0.55 1.94
CA ALA A 224 2.99 0.63 1.30
C ALA A 224 4.07 1.22 2.23
N ALA A 225 3.73 2.24 3.03
CA ALA A 225 4.66 2.82 4.00
C ALA A 225 5.13 1.82 5.05
N ALA A 226 4.25 0.94 5.54
CA ALA A 226 4.62 -0.13 6.46
C ALA A 226 5.60 -1.12 5.82
N ALA A 227 5.37 -1.49 4.55
CA ALA A 227 6.27 -2.35 3.79
C ALA A 227 7.64 -1.67 3.56
N LEU A 228 7.66 -0.43 3.09
CA LEU A 228 8.91 0.29 2.81
C LEU A 228 9.73 0.56 4.07
N LYS A 229 9.09 0.88 5.19
CA LYS A 229 9.77 1.00 6.49
C LYS A 229 10.49 -0.30 6.87
N SER A 230 9.88 -1.46 6.59
CA SER A 230 10.46 -2.78 6.87
C SER A 230 11.62 -3.12 5.92
N LEU A 231 11.55 -2.70 4.65
CA LEU A 231 12.63 -2.83 3.68
C LEU A 231 13.78 -1.81 3.90
N GLY A 232 13.49 -0.73 4.64
CA GLY A 232 14.37 0.42 4.81
C GLY A 232 14.40 1.35 3.60
N GLY A 233 13.36 1.31 2.76
CA GLY A 233 13.09 2.33 1.74
C GLY A 233 12.38 3.54 2.34
N GLN A 234 12.02 4.50 1.48
CA GLN A 234 11.29 5.70 1.87
C GLN A 234 10.07 5.88 0.99
N ILE A 235 8.94 6.22 1.60
CA ILE A 235 7.80 6.83 0.91
C ILE A 235 7.52 8.19 1.55
N LEU A 236 7.23 9.18 0.72
CA LEU A 236 6.58 10.41 1.15
C LEU A 236 5.19 10.43 0.55
N GLY A 237 4.22 10.90 1.33
CA GLY A 237 2.82 10.97 0.94
C GLY A 237 2.26 12.34 1.29
N LYS A 238 1.46 12.91 0.39
CA LYS A 238 0.77 14.19 0.58
C LYS A 238 -0.70 14.03 0.21
N LEU A 239 -1.60 14.41 1.10
CA LEU A 239 -3.04 14.23 0.85
C LEU A 239 -3.46 15.01 -0.40
N TRP A 240 -4.23 14.34 -1.25
CA TRP A 240 -4.70 14.90 -2.52
C TRP A 240 -6.22 14.93 -2.53
N VAL A 241 -6.79 16.13 -2.61
CA VAL A 241 -8.23 16.35 -2.65
C VAL A 241 -8.64 16.71 -4.08
N LYS A 242 -9.75 16.14 -4.53
CA LYS A 242 -10.22 16.34 -5.91
C LYS A 242 -10.90 17.69 -6.12
N ASN A 243 -11.49 18.25 -5.07
CA ASN A 243 -12.30 19.46 -5.11
C ASN A 243 -12.39 20.14 -3.74
N ASP A 244 -12.96 21.35 -3.72
CA ASP A 244 -13.11 22.17 -2.51
C ASP A 244 -14.01 21.54 -1.44
N ALA A 245 -14.97 20.69 -1.82
CA ALA A 245 -15.85 20.03 -0.87
C ALA A 245 -15.09 18.97 -0.06
N GLU A 246 -14.28 18.13 -0.73
CA GLU A 246 -13.36 17.20 -0.07
C GLU A 246 -12.33 17.95 0.79
N ALA A 247 -11.80 19.07 0.28
CA ALA A 247 -10.86 19.91 1.02
C ALA A 247 -11.46 20.44 2.32
N LYS A 248 -12.73 20.86 2.28
CA LYS A 248 -13.46 21.33 3.45
C LYS A 248 -13.68 20.19 4.46
N ILE A 249 -14.16 19.03 4.01
CA ILE A 249 -14.39 17.86 4.88
C ILE A 249 -13.09 17.44 5.59
N ALA A 250 -11.98 17.39 4.85
CA ALA A 250 -10.68 17.06 5.42
C ALA A 250 -10.23 18.08 6.48
N LYS A 251 -10.35 19.38 6.21
CA LYS A 251 -9.98 20.45 7.16
C LYS A 251 -10.88 20.44 8.40
N ASP A 252 -12.19 20.27 8.23
CA ASP A 252 -13.15 20.19 9.32
C ASP A 252 -12.88 18.96 10.21
N ALA A 253 -12.34 17.88 9.64
CA ALA A 253 -11.86 16.70 10.35
C ALA A 253 -10.44 16.85 10.95
N GLY A 254 -9.79 18.01 10.80
CA GLY A 254 -8.50 18.32 11.41
C GLY A 254 -7.27 17.98 10.57
N TYR A 255 -7.43 17.66 9.28
CA TYR A 255 -6.30 17.35 8.39
C TYR A 255 -5.65 18.61 7.82
N ASP A 256 -4.32 18.62 7.80
CA ASP A 256 -3.50 19.69 7.23
C ASP A 256 -3.08 19.33 5.79
N LEU A 257 -3.81 19.85 4.81
CA LEU A 257 -3.58 19.59 3.38
C LEU A 257 -2.29 20.23 2.83
N SER A 258 -1.55 21.00 3.65
CA SER A 258 -0.25 21.53 3.25
C SER A 258 0.90 20.56 3.48
N LYS A 259 0.66 19.49 4.26
CA LYS A 259 1.66 18.49 4.68
C LYS A 259 1.56 17.19 3.89
#